data_AF-A0A1T4KEF3-F1
#
_entry.id   AF-A0A1T4KEF3-F1
#
_cell.length_a   1.000
_cell.length_b   1.000
_cell.length_c   1.000
_cell.angle_alpha   90.00
_cell.angle_beta   90.00
_cell.angle_gamma   90.00
#
_symmetry.space_group_name_H-M   'P 1'
#
loop_
_entity.id
_entity.type
_entity.pdbx_description
1 polymer ?
#
loop_
_entity_poly.entity_id
_entity_poly.type
_entity_poly.pdbx_seq_one_letter_code
_entity_poly.pdbx_strand_id
1 'polypeptide(L)'
;MSILILLFWIIFPFMVFIASSFLVEKFHLKKRFKIKPVDIALPLLFIGIHGLSAFTYQASIVPYFLISILLLGISVAFFQAYFYEEIVYPRFIKMFWRLSFLMILLVYVFLIIASVVNMFV
;
A
#
# COMPACT_ATOMS: atom_id res chain seq x y z
N MET A 1 11.16 -7.20 19.12
CA MET A 1 10.27 -8.13 18.38
C MET A 1 10.90 -9.51 18.36
N SER A 2 10.16 -10.61 18.52
CA SER A 2 10.72 -11.96 18.33
C SER A 2 10.91 -12.27 16.84
N ILE A 3 11.92 -13.08 16.50
CA ILE A 3 12.22 -13.53 15.11
C ILE A 3 10.99 -14.09 14.40
N LEU A 4 10.16 -14.84 15.12
CA LEU A 4 9.00 -15.53 14.57
C LEU A 4 7.93 -14.54 14.08
N ILE A 5 7.76 -13.42 14.79
CA ILE A 5 6.83 -12.35 14.39
C ILE A 5 7.39 -11.60 13.17
N LEU A 6 8.69 -11.40 13.09
CA LEU A 6 9.32 -10.73 11.95
C LEU A 6 9.20 -11.56 10.67
N LEU A 7 9.38 -12.88 10.75
CA LEU A 7 9.14 -13.80 9.62
C LEU A 7 7.70 -13.74 9.13
N PHE A 8 6.72 -13.66 10.05
CA PHE A 8 5.32 -13.49 9.69
C PHE A 8 5.09 -12.21 8.88
N TRP A 9 5.66 -11.08 9.32
CA TRP A 9 5.53 -9.81 8.60
C TRP A 9 6.26 -9.81 7.25
N ILE A 10 7.35 -10.56 7.07
CA ILE A 10 7.99 -10.71 5.74
C ILE A 10 7.07 -11.42 4.74
N ILE A 11 6.33 -12.43 5.19
CA ILE A 11 5.44 -13.24 4.32
C ILE A 11 4.10 -12.52 4.07
N PHE A 12 3.73 -11.57 4.94
CA PHE A 12 2.45 -10.86 4.91
C PHE A 12 2.11 -10.20 3.55
N PRO A 13 3.00 -9.48 2.84
CA PRO A 13 2.67 -8.90 1.53
C PRO A 13 2.29 -9.93 0.47
N PHE A 14 2.96 -11.10 0.48
CA PHE A 14 2.64 -12.20 -0.41
C PHE A 14 1.26 -12.77 -0.09
N MET A 15 0.96 -12.99 1.19
CA MET A 15 -0.38 -13.41 1.62
C MET A 15 -1.45 -12.39 1.24
N VAL A 16 -1.20 -11.10 1.44
CA VAL A 16 -2.12 -10.01 1.06
C VAL A 16 -2.37 -10.02 -0.45
N PHE A 17 -1.34 -10.20 -1.26
CA PHE A 17 -1.50 -10.27 -2.71
C PHE A 17 -2.38 -11.47 -3.11
N ILE A 18 -2.12 -12.65 -2.56
CA ILE A 18 -2.91 -13.87 -2.81
C ILE A 18 -4.37 -13.69 -2.36
N ALA A 19 -4.59 -13.17 -1.15
CA ALA A 19 -5.92 -12.89 -0.61
C ALA A 19 -6.67 -11.88 -1.49
N SER A 20 -6.00 -10.82 -1.94
CA SER A 20 -6.59 -9.82 -2.83
C SER A 20 -6.96 -10.40 -4.19
N SER A 21 -6.14 -11.31 -4.76
CA SER A 21 -6.48 -11.99 -6.01
C SER A 21 -7.70 -12.90 -5.85
N PHE A 22 -7.75 -13.66 -4.75
CA PHE A 22 -8.88 -14.53 -4.45
C PHE A 22 -10.18 -13.76 -4.25
N LEU A 23 -10.14 -12.62 -3.54
CA LEU A 23 -11.30 -11.75 -3.36
C LEU A 23 -11.78 -11.17 -4.70
N VAL A 24 -10.87 -10.69 -5.56
CA VAL A 24 -11.24 -10.15 -6.87
C VAL A 24 -11.90 -11.21 -7.76
N GLU A 25 -11.39 -12.43 -7.72
CA GLU A 25 -11.90 -13.55 -8.51
C GLU A 25 -13.25 -14.04 -7.99
N LYS A 26 -13.38 -14.29 -6.68
CA LYS A 26 -14.59 -14.80 -6.04
C LYS A 26 -15.80 -13.86 -6.19
N PHE A 27 -15.58 -12.55 -6.13
CA PHE A 27 -16.66 -11.56 -6.25
C PHE A 27 -16.85 -11.05 -7.70
N HIS A 28 -16.15 -11.62 -8.68
CA HIS A 28 -16.17 -11.17 -10.09
C HIS A 28 -15.94 -9.64 -10.25
N LEU A 29 -15.22 -9.02 -9.32
CA LEU A 29 -15.00 -7.56 -9.25
C LEU A 29 -14.26 -7.03 -10.49
N LYS A 30 -13.45 -7.89 -11.12
CA LYS A 30 -12.77 -7.61 -12.39
C LYS A 30 -13.75 -7.38 -13.55
N LYS A 31 -14.88 -8.11 -13.58
CA LYS A 31 -15.87 -8.09 -14.67
C LYS A 31 -16.87 -6.94 -14.53
N ARG A 32 -17.24 -6.58 -13.29
CA ARG A 32 -18.26 -5.55 -13.02
C ARG A 32 -17.70 -4.14 -12.80
N PHE A 33 -16.57 -4.00 -12.11
CA PHE A 33 -16.01 -2.69 -11.72
C PHE A 33 -14.59 -2.43 -12.26
N LYS A 34 -13.99 -3.37 -13.00
CA LYS A 34 -12.60 -3.28 -13.52
C LYS A 34 -11.55 -3.05 -12.41
N ILE A 35 -11.86 -3.45 -11.18
CA ILE A 35 -10.98 -3.34 -10.00
C ILE A 35 -9.89 -4.40 -10.10
N LYS A 36 -8.65 -4.02 -9.82
CA LYS A 36 -7.50 -4.95 -9.80
C LYS A 36 -7.25 -5.45 -8.38
N PRO A 37 -6.63 -6.63 -8.20
CA PRO A 37 -6.25 -7.15 -6.88
C PRO A 37 -5.43 -6.16 -6.06
N VAL A 38 -4.54 -5.44 -6.74
CA VAL A 38 -3.72 -4.34 -6.23
C VAL A 38 -4.53 -3.29 -5.46
N ASP A 39 -5.74 -3.00 -5.94
CA ASP A 39 -6.58 -1.97 -5.35
C ASP A 39 -7.17 -2.40 -3.99
N ILE A 40 -7.38 -3.70 -3.80
CA ILE A 40 -7.83 -4.31 -2.55
C ILE A 40 -6.66 -4.59 -1.61
N ALA A 41 -5.47 -4.85 -2.17
CA ALA A 41 -4.26 -5.05 -1.38
C ALA A 41 -3.84 -3.78 -0.61
N LEU A 42 -4.10 -2.59 -1.15
CA LEU A 42 -3.77 -1.31 -0.52
C LEU A 42 -4.30 -1.18 0.94
N PRO A 43 -5.62 -1.29 1.22
CA PRO A 43 -6.13 -1.19 2.59
C PRO A 43 -5.64 -2.33 3.50
N LEU A 44 -5.36 -3.52 2.96
CA LEU A 44 -4.78 -4.62 3.74
C LEU A 44 -3.32 -4.34 4.14
N LEU A 45 -2.53 -3.75 3.24
CA LEU A 45 -1.14 -3.35 3.53
C LEU A 45 -1.06 -2.20 4.54
N PHE A 46 -2.10 -1.36 4.63
CA PHE A 46 -2.22 -0.33 5.67
C PHE A 46 -2.20 -0.91 7.08
N ILE A 47 -2.90 -2.03 7.29
CA ILE A 47 -2.87 -2.75 8.57
C ILE A 47 -1.47 -3.30 8.83
N GLY A 48 -0.79 -3.75 7.77
CA GLY A 48 0.58 -4.26 7.84
C GLY A 48 1.60 -3.22 8.30
N ILE A 49 1.60 -2.03 7.71
CA ILE A 49 2.52 -0.95 8.12
C ILE A 49 2.23 -0.47 9.54
N HIS A 50 0.96 -0.46 9.96
CA HIS A 50 0.58 -0.09 11.32
C HIS A 50 1.16 -1.09 12.33
N GLY A 51 0.95 -2.40 12.09
CA GLY A 51 1.47 -3.45 12.95
C GLY A 51 3.00 -3.41 13.04
N LEU A 52 3.70 -3.39 11.91
CA LEU A 52 5.17 -3.33 11.88
C LEU A 52 5.74 -2.12 12.61
N SER A 53 5.16 -0.93 12.39
CA SER A 53 5.64 0.31 13.02
C SER A 53 5.38 0.33 14.53
N ALA A 54 4.19 -0.09 14.97
CA ALA A 54 3.85 -0.17 16.39
C ALA A 54 4.76 -1.14 17.15
N PHE A 55 5.07 -2.30 16.58
CA PHE A 55 5.93 -3.29 17.24
C PHE A 55 7.42 -2.92 17.25
N THR A 56 7.90 -2.17 16.26
CA THR A 56 9.32 -1.85 16.10
C THR A 56 9.69 -0.52 16.75
N TYR A 57 8.85 0.51 16.59
CA TYR A 57 9.15 1.88 17.00
C TYR A 57 8.23 2.41 18.11
N GLN A 58 7.26 1.60 18.58
CA GLN A 58 6.19 2.03 19.50
C GLN A 58 5.40 3.25 19.02
N ALA A 59 5.49 3.56 17.72
CA ALA A 59 4.85 4.70 17.08
C ALA A 59 4.19 4.24 15.77
N SER A 60 3.03 4.79 15.46
CA SER A 60 2.32 4.48 14.22
C SER A 60 2.85 5.37 13.09
N ILE A 61 3.37 4.75 12.03
CA ILE A 61 3.82 5.50 10.84
C ILE A 61 2.67 5.86 9.88
N VAL A 62 1.47 5.34 10.16
CA VAL A 62 0.26 5.51 9.34
C VAL A 62 -0.08 6.98 9.08
N PRO A 63 -0.02 7.92 10.05
CA PRO A 63 -0.35 9.32 9.79
C PRO A 63 0.59 9.96 8.75
N TYR A 64 1.89 9.65 8.82
CA TYR A 64 2.89 10.13 7.86
C TYR A 64 2.64 9.54 6.46
N PHE A 65 2.26 8.27 6.42
CA PHE A 65 1.90 7.62 5.17
C PHE A 65 0.63 8.22 4.55
N LEU A 66 -0.35 8.60 5.36
CA LEU A 66 -1.58 9.24 4.91
C LEU A 66 -1.30 10.62 4.30
N ILE A 67 -0.48 11.45 4.94
CA ILE A 67 -0.01 12.73 4.38
C ILE A 67 0.70 12.49 3.04
N SER A 68 1.53 11.46 2.96
CA SER A 68 2.28 11.12 1.76
C SER A 68 1.36 10.72 0.60
N ILE A 69 0.31 9.94 0.86
CA ILE A 69 -0.72 9.60 -0.14
C ILE A 69 -1.46 10.85 -0.60
N LEU A 70 -1.83 11.76 0.30
CA LEU A 70 -2.51 13.00 -0.07
C LEU A 70 -1.64 13.87 -1.00
N LEU A 71 -0.36 14.03 -0.66
CA LEU A 71 0.62 14.71 -1.52
C LEU A 71 0.78 14.02 -2.87
N LEU A 72 0.77 12.69 -2.90
CA LEU A 72 0.80 11.92 -4.15
C LEU A 72 -0.47 12.21 -4.96
N GLY A 73 -1.65 12.27 -4.34
CA GLY A 73 -2.91 12.62 -5.00
C GLY A 73 -2.86 14.00 -5.66
N ILE A 74 -2.31 14.99 -4.96
CA ILE A 74 -2.10 16.34 -5.51
C ILE A 74 -1.13 16.28 -6.70
N SER A 75 -0.02 15.57 -6.57
CA SER A 75 0.99 15.42 -7.62
C SER A 75 0.42 14.77 -8.89
N VAL A 76 -0.41 13.73 -8.72
CA VAL A 76 -1.12 13.04 -9.80
C VAL A 76 -2.13 13.99 -10.47
N ALA A 77 -2.80 14.85 -9.71
CA ALA A 77 -3.76 15.81 -10.25
C ALA A 77 -3.05 16.87 -11.11
N PHE A 78 -1.93 17.42 -10.63
CA PHE A 78 -1.09 18.33 -11.41
C PHE A 78 -0.54 17.67 -12.67
N PHE A 79 -0.02 16.44 -12.56
CA PHE A 79 0.46 15.69 -13.72
C PHE A 79 -0.66 15.51 -14.76
N GLN A 80 -1.86 15.15 -14.32
CA GLN A 80 -2.96 14.93 -15.25
C GLN A 80 -3.45 16.24 -15.90
N ALA A 81 -3.51 17.34 -15.16
CA ALA A 81 -3.87 18.65 -15.70
C ALA A 81 -2.82 19.15 -16.71
N TYR A 82 -1.54 18.92 -16.44
CA TYR A 82 -0.45 19.33 -17.32
C TYR A 82 -0.43 18.55 -18.65
N PHE A 83 -0.65 17.23 -18.61
CA PHE A 83 -0.52 16.38 -19.81
C PHE A 83 -1.81 16.20 -20.61
N TYR A 84 -2.98 16.26 -19.96
CA TYR A 84 -4.25 15.90 -20.60
C TYR A 84 -5.23 17.06 -20.72
N GLU A 85 -4.87 18.25 -20.22
CA GLU A 85 -5.65 19.51 -20.22
C GLU A 85 -7.01 19.43 -19.47
N GLU A 86 -7.54 18.22 -19.27
CA GLU A 86 -8.76 17.90 -18.55
C GLU A 86 -8.55 16.80 -17.50
N ILE A 87 -9.18 16.97 -16.34
CA ILE A 87 -9.15 15.97 -15.27
C ILE A 87 -10.23 14.91 -15.51
N VAL A 88 -9.86 13.88 -16.26
CA VAL A 88 -10.69 12.68 -16.41
C VAL A 88 -10.67 11.84 -15.12
N TYR A 89 -11.71 11.98 -14.29
CA TYR A 89 -11.83 11.34 -12.96
C TYR A 89 -11.56 9.82 -12.94
N PRO A 90 -12.10 8.99 -13.86
CA PRO A 90 -11.84 7.55 -13.84
C PRO A 90 -10.38 7.19 -14.10
N ARG A 91 -9.64 8.04 -14.83
CA ARG A 91 -8.21 7.85 -15.10
C ARG A 91 -7.39 8.29 -13.89
N PHE A 92 -7.75 9.43 -13.29
CA PHE A 92 -7.14 9.95 -12.07
C PHE A 92 -7.18 8.92 -10.95
N ILE A 93 -8.36 8.42 -10.60
CA ILE A 93 -8.54 7.47 -9.50
C ILE A 93 -7.73 6.19 -9.74
N LYS A 94 -7.73 5.65 -10.97
CA LYS A 94 -6.92 4.46 -11.29
C LYS A 94 -5.43 4.71 -11.17
N MET A 95 -4.95 5.88 -11.55
CA MET A 95 -3.52 6.22 -11.48
C MET A 95 -3.10 6.45 -10.03
N PHE A 96 -3.87 7.25 -9.30
CA PHE A 96 -3.71 7.50 -7.88
C PHE A 96 -3.65 6.21 -7.08
N TRP A 97 -4.63 5.32 -7.27
CA TRP A 97 -4.72 4.09 -6.48
C TRP A 97 -3.55 3.12 -6.75
N ARG A 98 -3.09 3.03 -8.00
CA ARG A 98 -1.91 2.21 -8.36
C ARG A 98 -0.61 2.77 -7.81
N LEU A 99 -0.44 4.09 -7.84
CA LEU A 99 0.76 4.74 -7.30
C LEU A 99 0.80 4.67 -5.78
N SER A 100 -0.35 4.87 -5.11
CA SER A 100 -0.47 4.65 -3.66
C SER A 100 -0.10 3.22 -3.26
N PHE A 101 -0.45 2.22 -4.09
CA PHE A 101 -0.03 0.84 -3.84
C PHE A 101 1.48 0.66 -3.99
N LEU A 102 2.08 1.24 -5.02
CA LEU A 102 3.53 1.18 -5.18
C LEU A 102 4.24 1.84 -3.99
N MET A 103 3.70 2.98 -3.54
CA MET A 103 4.22 3.71 -2.40
C MET A 103 4.10 2.92 -1.09
N ILE A 104 2.95 2.28 -0.81
CA ILE A 104 2.80 1.48 0.41
C ILE A 104 3.75 0.29 0.41
N LEU A 105 3.97 -0.33 -0.75
CA LEU A 105 4.88 -1.46 -0.90
C LEU A 105 6.32 -1.03 -0.63
N LEU A 106 6.76 0.11 -1.18
CA LEU A 106 8.08 0.69 -0.91
C LEU A 106 8.27 0.98 0.58
N VAL A 107 7.30 1.64 1.22
CA VAL A 107 7.34 1.93 2.66
C VAL A 107 7.38 0.65 3.49
N TYR A 108 6.62 -0.37 3.09
CA TYR A 108 6.60 -1.67 3.77
C TYR A 108 7.95 -2.37 3.70
N VAL A 109 8.58 -2.39 2.52
CA VAL A 109 9.93 -2.97 2.34
C VAL A 109 10.95 -2.21 3.17
N PHE A 110 10.89 -0.88 3.19
CA PHE A 110 11.79 -0.06 4.02
C PHE A 110 11.61 -0.35 5.51
N LEU A 111 10.36 -0.48 5.98
CA LEU A 111 10.05 -0.86 7.36
C LEU A 111 10.60 -2.24 7.72
N ILE A 112 10.50 -3.24 6.83
CA ILE A 112 11.11 -4.55 7.06
C ILE A 112 12.61 -4.41 7.25
N ILE A 113 13.30 -3.75 6.32
CA ILE A 113 14.76 -3.57 6.38
C ILE A 113 15.15 -2.88 7.68
N ALA A 114 14.46 -1.79 8.02
CA ALA A 114 14.74 -1.03 9.24
C ALA A 114 14.47 -1.85 10.51
N SER A 115 13.43 -2.70 10.51
CA SER A 115 13.14 -3.62 11.62
C SER A 115 14.22 -4.71 11.76
N VAL A 116 14.73 -5.22 10.65
CA VAL A 116 15.84 -6.19 10.63
C VAL A 116 17.12 -5.55 11.18
N VAL A 117 17.46 -4.34 10.73
CA VAL A 117 18.62 -3.60 11.24
C VAL A 117 18.49 -3.34 12.75
N ASN A 118 17.33 -2.87 13.20
CA ASN A 118 17.07 -2.64 14.63
C ASN A 118 17.21 -3.90 15.49
N MET A 119 17.04 -5.09 14.91
CA MET A 119 17.21 -6.35 15.63
C MET A 119 18.69 -6.72 15.86
N PHE A 120 19.60 -6.24 15.01
CA PHE A 120 21.04 -6.52 15.11
C PHE A 120 21.83 -5.48 15.91
N VAL A 121 21.24 -4.32 16.17
CA VAL A 121 21.81 -3.22 16.98
C VAL A 121 21.30 -3.32 18.40
#